data_AF-A0A2V7FVU5-F1
#
_entry.id   AF-A0A2V7FVU5-F1
#
_cell.length_a   1.000
_cell.length_b   1.000
_cell.length_c   1.000
_cell.angle_alpha   90.00
_cell.angle_beta   90.00
_cell.angle_gamma   90.00
#
_symmetry.space_group_name_H-M   'P 1'
#
loop_
_entity.id
_entity.type
_entity.pdbx_description
1 polymer ?
#
loop_
_entity_poly.entity_id
_entity_poly.type
_entity_poly.pdbx_seq_one_letter_code
_entity_poly.pdbx_strand_id
1 'polypeptide(L)'
;MKPFRFGVILRSAASRADWAEKARKVEALGYAVLTVPDHLANLVAPMPALASAAEATTRLRIGTMVLNNDFRHPVLVAREAATLDLLSDGRLELGLGAGHMRSEYEQAGLRFDPGATRVERLAEAVAVITALLRGEKVSFAGRHYRVTEHTIFPRPPQRPHPPILIGGNAGRLLTLAAKEADIVGLTGIAFRRGGAQPDVSNFRAADVDAQAKLIREVAGDRIERIELNALVQRVVVTDDRSHAAEGLAGQWTQLSASPAPDRGRRWRVSIPLDARRSRSPAAPASRRACCLWRTSRKCAWGTGTTNSAGCRRTASRSSRARSMSTANGPEPRSTSRVCGACTHWSPSSSSVGAAASRTNTAVRAAPSPTHAPGPSARSTPRGDHSGAMDCARGSTGVASGA
;
A
#
# COMPACT_ATOMS: atom_id res chain seq x y z
N MET A 1 -22.33 -7.26 -11.02
CA MET A 1 -21.19 -7.89 -10.32
C MET A 1 -19.88 -7.23 -10.76
N LYS A 2 -18.96 -6.91 -9.84
CA LYS A 2 -17.60 -6.45 -10.22
C LYS A 2 -16.82 -7.62 -10.85
N PRO A 3 -16.11 -7.43 -11.96
CA PRO A 3 -15.32 -8.48 -12.57
C PRO A 3 -14.13 -8.88 -11.69
N PHE A 4 -13.80 -10.17 -11.70
CA PHE A 4 -12.59 -10.68 -11.07
C PHE A 4 -11.34 -10.02 -11.69
N ARG A 5 -10.38 -9.61 -10.87
CA ARG A 5 -9.17 -8.90 -11.35
C ARG A 5 -7.90 -9.29 -10.61
N PHE A 6 -6.77 -9.17 -11.31
CA PHE A 6 -5.45 -9.42 -10.75
C PHE A 6 -4.73 -8.12 -10.43
N GLY A 7 -4.09 -8.07 -9.26
CA GLY A 7 -3.15 -7.04 -8.86
C GLY A 7 -1.74 -7.62 -8.67
N VAL A 8 -0.74 -6.75 -8.70
CA VAL A 8 0.65 -7.13 -8.43
C VAL A 8 1.24 -6.25 -7.33
N ILE A 9 2.12 -6.82 -6.50
CA ILE A 9 2.90 -6.08 -5.52
C ILE A 9 4.33 -5.96 -6.03
N LEU A 10 4.81 -4.73 -6.19
CA LEU A 10 6.21 -4.45 -6.46
C LEU A 10 6.90 -3.92 -5.20
N ARG A 11 8.14 -4.37 -4.98
CA ARG A 11 8.88 -4.11 -3.73
C ARG A 11 10.10 -3.22 -3.92
N SER A 12 10.76 -3.33 -5.07
CA SER A 12 12.05 -2.69 -5.29
C SER A 12 12.26 -2.24 -6.73
N ALA A 13 13.14 -1.24 -6.87
CA ALA A 13 13.62 -0.70 -8.13
C ALA A 13 15.15 -0.65 -8.10
N ALA A 14 15.81 -1.02 -9.21
CA ALA A 14 17.24 -0.81 -9.38
C ALA A 14 17.56 0.62 -9.85
N SER A 15 16.61 1.27 -10.53
CA SER A 15 16.71 2.66 -11.01
C SER A 15 15.31 3.21 -11.33
N ARG A 16 15.22 4.51 -11.62
CA ARG A 16 14.01 5.14 -12.17
C ARG A 16 13.50 4.44 -13.43
N ALA A 17 14.41 4.11 -14.36
CA ALA A 17 14.07 3.48 -15.63
C ALA A 17 13.52 2.07 -15.42
N ASP A 18 14.14 1.27 -14.54
CA ASP A 18 13.67 -0.07 -14.16
C ASP A 18 12.27 -0.02 -13.55
N TRP A 19 12.00 0.94 -12.65
CA TRP A 19 10.67 1.10 -12.06
C TRP A 19 9.59 1.42 -13.11
N ALA A 20 9.86 2.38 -13.99
CA ALA A 20 8.93 2.78 -15.04
C ALA A 20 8.68 1.64 -16.04
N GLU A 21 9.71 0.88 -16.39
CA GLU A 21 9.58 -0.30 -17.26
C GLU A 21 8.74 -1.39 -16.61
N LYS A 22 8.97 -1.70 -15.32
CA LYS A 22 8.14 -2.64 -14.56
C LYS A 22 6.68 -2.20 -14.55
N ALA A 23 6.40 -0.92 -14.29
CA ALA A 23 5.02 -0.40 -14.28
C ALA A 23 4.34 -0.56 -15.66
N ARG A 24 5.00 -0.15 -16.75
CA ARG A 24 4.49 -0.35 -18.12
C ARG A 24 4.27 -1.82 -18.47
N LYS A 25 5.19 -2.70 -18.04
CA LYS A 25 5.06 -4.14 -18.26
C LYS A 25 3.85 -4.73 -17.54
N VAL A 26 3.63 -4.32 -16.30
CA VAL A 26 2.45 -4.72 -15.52
C VAL A 26 1.16 -4.29 -16.23
N GLU A 27 1.11 -3.06 -16.72
CA GLU A 27 -0.02 -2.54 -17.50
C GLU A 27 -0.23 -3.30 -18.82
N ALA A 28 0.85 -3.61 -19.54
CA ALA A 28 0.81 -4.34 -20.81
C ALA A 28 0.34 -5.80 -20.63
N LEU A 29 0.65 -6.41 -19.49
CA LEU A 29 0.20 -7.75 -19.12
C LEU A 29 -1.27 -7.81 -18.66
N GLY A 30 -1.94 -6.66 -18.53
CA GLY A 30 -3.36 -6.59 -18.19
C GLY A 30 -3.66 -6.70 -16.69
N TYR A 31 -2.67 -6.53 -15.81
CA TYR A 31 -2.94 -6.37 -14.38
C TYR A 31 -3.77 -5.10 -14.14
N ALA A 32 -4.74 -5.20 -13.24
CA ALA A 32 -5.65 -4.10 -12.95
C ALA A 32 -5.04 -3.07 -11.99
N VAL A 33 -4.13 -3.50 -11.11
CA VAL A 33 -3.50 -2.63 -10.12
C VAL A 33 -2.05 -3.04 -9.85
N LEU A 34 -1.18 -2.04 -9.70
CA LEU A 34 0.15 -2.17 -9.13
C LEU A 34 0.13 -1.61 -7.71
N THR A 35 0.64 -2.37 -6.76
CA THR A 35 0.68 -1.97 -5.35
C THR A 35 2.08 -1.98 -4.77
N VAL A 36 2.32 -1.13 -3.78
CA VAL A 36 3.58 -1.04 -3.05
C VAL A 36 3.31 -1.20 -1.54
N PRO A 37 4.02 -2.10 -0.84
CA PRO A 37 3.88 -2.30 0.61
C PRO A 37 4.74 -1.27 1.37
N ASP A 38 4.37 -0.97 2.61
CA ASP A 38 5.02 0.05 3.44
C ASP A 38 5.89 -0.58 4.54
N HIS A 39 7.04 -1.09 4.12
CA HIS A 39 8.10 -1.61 4.98
C HIS A 39 9.27 -0.61 5.01
N LEU A 40 9.93 -0.46 6.17
CA LEU A 40 11.02 0.51 6.37
C LEU A 40 12.37 -0.02 5.87
N ALA A 41 12.52 -1.34 5.74
CA ALA A 41 13.78 -1.95 5.30
C ALA A 41 13.62 -2.68 3.95
N ASN A 42 14.58 -2.49 3.05
CA ASN A 42 14.74 -3.22 1.78
C ASN A 42 13.62 -3.03 0.73
N LEU A 43 12.78 -2.01 0.86
CA LEU A 43 11.71 -1.67 -0.08
C LEU A 43 11.69 -0.18 -0.41
N VAL A 44 11.11 0.16 -1.57
CA VAL A 44 10.88 1.56 -1.95
C VAL A 44 9.72 2.16 -1.13
N ALA A 45 9.82 3.45 -0.80
CA ALA A 45 8.73 4.15 -0.12
C ALA A 45 7.46 4.19 -1.01
N PRO A 46 6.26 3.93 -0.47
CA PRO A 46 5.07 3.73 -1.30
C PRO A 46 4.65 4.97 -2.11
N MET A 47 4.47 6.13 -1.47
CA MET A 47 3.91 7.30 -2.15
C MET A 47 4.77 7.78 -3.34
N PRO A 48 6.10 7.96 -3.20
CA PRO A 48 6.93 8.37 -4.34
C PRO A 48 7.01 7.30 -5.44
N ALA A 49 7.06 6.02 -5.07
CA ALA A 49 7.10 4.92 -6.03
C ALA A 49 5.80 4.86 -6.84
N LEU A 50 4.64 5.04 -6.20
CA LEU A 50 3.36 5.05 -6.87
C LEU A 50 3.17 6.27 -7.76
N ALA A 51 3.62 7.46 -7.35
CA ALA A 51 3.61 8.65 -8.22
C ALA A 51 4.42 8.42 -9.51
N SER A 52 5.61 7.84 -9.39
CA SER A 52 6.46 7.48 -10.54
C SER A 52 5.83 6.40 -11.43
N ALA A 53 5.13 5.42 -10.84
CA ALA A 53 4.40 4.40 -11.60
C ALA A 53 3.17 4.99 -12.32
N ALA A 54 2.45 5.91 -11.69
CA ALA A 54 1.33 6.61 -12.29
C ALA A 54 1.77 7.41 -13.51
N GLU A 55 2.87 8.16 -13.42
CA GLU A 55 3.43 8.91 -14.55
C GLU A 55 3.84 7.99 -15.72
N ALA A 56 4.36 6.80 -15.40
CA ALA A 56 4.83 5.86 -16.42
C ALA A 56 3.71 5.09 -17.14
N THR A 57 2.45 5.21 -16.70
CA THR A 57 1.31 4.37 -17.15
C THR A 57 0.06 5.19 -17.40
N THR A 58 -0.86 4.71 -18.23
CA THR A 58 -2.04 5.51 -18.66
C THR A 58 -3.36 4.99 -18.11
N ARG A 59 -3.47 3.71 -17.77
CA ARG A 59 -4.69 3.04 -17.32
C ARG A 59 -4.52 2.22 -16.04
N LEU A 60 -3.30 1.80 -15.72
CA LEU A 60 -3.00 0.95 -14.58
C LEU A 60 -3.39 1.63 -13.27
N ARG A 61 -4.22 0.99 -12.43
CA ARG A 61 -4.47 1.53 -11.09
C ARG A 61 -3.22 1.39 -10.23
N ILE A 62 -3.03 2.33 -9.33
CA ILE A 62 -1.91 2.33 -8.38
C ILE A 62 -2.45 2.27 -6.96
N GLY A 63 -1.76 1.60 -6.04
CA GLY A 63 -2.22 1.55 -4.66
C GLY A 63 -1.21 1.07 -3.64
N THR A 64 -1.59 1.10 -2.38
CA THR A 64 -0.75 0.63 -1.28
C THR A 64 -1.22 -0.74 -0.81
N MET A 65 -0.29 -1.62 -0.41
CA MET A 65 -0.62 -2.96 0.12
C MET A 65 0.26 -3.33 1.32
N VAL A 66 0.04 -2.77 2.50
CA VAL A 66 -0.78 -1.59 2.82
C VAL A 66 0.12 -0.57 3.54
N LEU A 67 -0.31 0.69 3.62
CA LEU A 67 0.36 1.65 4.49
C LEU A 67 0.24 1.20 5.94
N ASN A 68 1.35 1.30 6.68
CA ASN A 68 1.31 1.08 8.11
C ASN A 68 0.81 2.36 8.79
N ASN A 69 -0.33 2.25 9.47
CA ASN A 69 -0.96 3.36 10.17
C ASN A 69 -0.03 4.08 11.15
N ASP A 70 0.86 3.34 11.82
CA ASP A 70 1.69 3.91 12.87
C ASP A 70 2.88 4.72 12.34
N PHE A 71 3.15 4.68 11.03
CA PHE A 71 4.27 5.41 10.44
C PHE A 71 3.91 6.87 10.10
N ARG A 72 2.62 7.21 10.00
CA ARG A 72 2.17 8.54 9.53
C ARG A 72 0.89 9.00 10.22
N HIS A 73 0.76 10.30 10.45
CA HIS A 73 -0.47 10.91 10.96
C HIS A 73 -1.60 10.84 9.90
N PRO A 74 -2.87 10.56 10.26
CA PRO A 74 -3.96 10.35 9.29
C PRO A 74 -4.21 11.56 8.37
N VAL A 75 -4.05 12.78 8.86
CA VAL A 75 -4.15 14.01 8.04
C VAL A 75 -3.09 14.03 6.92
N LEU A 76 -1.86 13.61 7.22
CA LEU A 76 -0.78 13.55 6.22
C LEU A 76 -1.09 12.50 5.16
N VAL A 77 -1.55 11.32 5.60
CA VAL A 77 -1.96 10.24 4.70
C VAL A 77 -3.09 10.71 3.77
N ALA A 78 -4.12 11.39 4.30
CA ALA A 78 -5.23 11.88 3.49
C ALA A 78 -4.76 12.92 2.46
N ARG A 79 -3.88 13.85 2.84
CA ARG A 79 -3.29 14.84 1.92
C ARG A 79 -2.46 14.19 0.82
N GLU A 80 -1.59 13.25 1.18
CA GLU A 80 -0.76 12.49 0.23
C GLU A 80 -1.62 11.67 -0.73
N ALA A 81 -2.64 10.97 -0.21
CA ALA A 81 -3.57 10.20 -1.02
C ALA A 81 -4.37 11.07 -1.99
N ALA A 82 -4.89 12.22 -1.54
CA ALA A 82 -5.61 13.14 -2.43
C ALA A 82 -4.72 13.70 -3.54
N THR A 83 -3.46 14.02 -3.20
CA THR A 83 -2.47 14.50 -4.18
C THR A 83 -2.15 13.42 -5.20
N LEU A 84 -1.87 12.19 -4.75
CA LEU A 84 -1.56 11.08 -5.64
C LEU A 84 -2.77 10.68 -6.50
N ASP A 85 -3.98 10.77 -5.96
CA ASP A 85 -5.19 10.54 -6.73
C ASP A 85 -5.37 11.57 -7.85
N LEU A 86 -5.12 12.85 -7.55
CA LEU A 86 -5.12 13.91 -8.56
C LEU A 86 -4.06 13.65 -9.63
N LEU A 87 -2.81 13.39 -9.24
CA LEU A 87 -1.69 13.18 -10.17
C LEU A 87 -1.78 11.89 -10.98
N SER A 88 -2.68 10.98 -10.60
CA SER A 88 -2.90 9.73 -11.32
C SER A 88 -4.21 9.71 -12.10
N ASP A 89 -4.89 10.84 -12.26
CA ASP A 89 -6.20 10.94 -12.92
C ASP A 89 -7.25 10.01 -12.30
N GLY A 90 -7.28 9.92 -10.97
CA GLY A 90 -8.28 9.12 -10.25
C GLY A 90 -8.00 7.61 -10.25
N ARG A 91 -6.73 7.21 -10.33
CA ARG A 91 -6.33 5.80 -10.40
C ARG A 91 -5.87 5.21 -9.06
N LEU A 92 -5.92 5.97 -7.96
CA LEU A 92 -5.47 5.51 -6.65
C LEU A 92 -6.43 4.49 -6.01
N GLU A 93 -5.88 3.49 -5.34
CA GLU A 93 -6.52 2.66 -4.32
C GLU A 93 -5.68 2.72 -3.02
N LEU A 94 -6.27 3.21 -1.94
CA LEU A 94 -5.56 3.46 -0.68
C LEU A 94 -5.70 2.27 0.26
N GLY A 95 -4.64 1.45 0.36
CA GLY A 95 -4.54 0.38 1.34
C GLY A 95 -3.99 0.82 2.68
N LEU A 96 -4.67 0.45 3.76
CA LEU A 96 -4.35 0.75 5.15
C LEU A 96 -4.29 -0.52 6.01
N GLY A 97 -3.39 -0.54 7.00
CA GLY A 97 -3.28 -1.62 7.96
C GLY A 97 -2.67 -1.19 9.28
N ALA A 98 -2.81 -2.03 10.30
CA ALA A 98 -2.39 -1.74 11.68
C ALA A 98 -0.89 -2.00 11.95
N GLY A 99 -0.11 -2.32 10.91
CA GLY A 99 1.27 -2.78 11.01
C GLY A 99 1.38 -4.19 11.61
N HIS A 100 2.55 -4.82 11.51
CA HIS A 100 2.80 -6.12 12.14
C HIS A 100 4.27 -6.44 12.42
N MET A 101 5.20 -5.73 11.80
CA MET A 101 6.63 -6.05 11.85
C MET A 101 7.31 -5.32 13.01
N ARG A 102 7.31 -5.94 14.20
CA ARG A 102 7.90 -5.37 15.43
C ARG A 102 9.32 -4.83 15.22
N SER A 103 10.17 -5.57 14.50
CA SER A 103 11.57 -5.19 14.28
C SER A 103 11.70 -3.84 13.56
N GLU A 104 10.81 -3.51 12.63
CA GLU A 104 10.83 -2.21 11.94
C GLU A 104 10.49 -1.06 12.88
N TYR A 105 9.56 -1.30 13.82
CA TYR A 105 9.24 -0.31 14.84
C TYR A 105 10.43 -0.08 15.76
N GLU A 106 11.02 -1.16 16.27
CA GLU A 106 12.15 -1.08 17.20
C GLU A 106 13.37 -0.40 16.55
N GLN A 107 13.70 -0.76 15.30
CA GLN A 107 14.80 -0.15 14.56
C GLN A 107 14.55 1.33 14.23
N ALA A 108 13.30 1.73 14.03
CA ALA A 108 12.92 3.12 13.79
C ALA A 108 12.69 3.94 15.07
N GLY A 109 12.83 3.33 16.26
CA GLY A 109 12.54 3.97 17.54
C GLY A 109 11.04 4.24 17.78
N LEU A 110 10.17 3.51 17.09
CA LEU A 110 8.72 3.59 17.24
C LEU A 110 8.20 2.60 18.27
N ARG A 111 7.11 2.96 18.95
CA ARG A 111 6.45 2.10 19.93
C ARG A 111 5.59 1.04 19.23
N PHE A 112 5.85 -0.24 19.53
CA PHE A 112 5.05 -1.37 19.05
C PHE A 112 4.01 -1.81 20.09
N ASP A 113 2.82 -1.21 20.02
CA ASP A 113 1.71 -1.49 20.94
C ASP A 113 1.01 -2.85 20.68
N PRO A 114 0.22 -3.36 21.65
CA PRO A 114 -0.63 -4.52 21.45
C PRO A 114 -1.52 -4.39 20.20
N GLY A 115 -1.76 -5.51 19.52
CA GLY A 115 -2.50 -5.51 18.25
C GLY A 115 -3.91 -4.89 18.36
N ALA A 116 -4.60 -5.10 19.48
CA ALA A 116 -5.92 -4.48 19.72
C ALA A 116 -5.85 -2.95 19.71
N THR A 117 -4.86 -2.36 20.39
CA THR A 117 -4.63 -0.91 20.42
C THR A 117 -4.28 -0.36 19.04
N ARG A 118 -3.46 -1.10 18.27
CA ARG A 118 -3.12 -0.69 16.89
C ARG A 118 -4.33 -0.72 15.95
N VAL A 119 -5.26 -1.68 16.14
CA VAL A 119 -6.52 -1.72 15.39
C VAL A 119 -7.49 -0.61 15.83
N GLU A 120 -7.55 -0.26 17.11
CA GLU A 120 -8.31 0.90 17.61
C GLU A 120 -7.82 2.20 16.97
N ARG A 121 -6.49 2.39 16.96
CA ARG A 121 -5.85 3.53 16.31
C ARG A 121 -6.13 3.58 14.82
N LEU A 122 -6.03 2.45 14.11
CA LEU A 122 -6.39 2.36 12.70
C LEU A 122 -7.86 2.76 12.45
N ALA A 123 -8.79 2.35 13.31
CA ALA A 123 -10.21 2.71 13.17
C ALA A 123 -10.42 4.24 13.22
N GLU A 124 -9.78 4.92 14.18
CA GLU A 124 -9.82 6.39 14.26
C GLU A 124 -9.19 7.05 13.02
N ALA A 125 -8.04 6.52 12.56
CA ALA A 125 -7.38 7.02 11.36
C ALA A 125 -8.25 6.87 10.10
N VAL A 126 -8.90 5.72 9.92
CA VAL A 126 -9.80 5.46 8.79
C VAL A 126 -10.96 6.46 8.78
N ALA A 127 -11.56 6.75 9.94
CA ALA A 127 -12.62 7.75 10.04
C ALA A 127 -12.14 9.14 9.61
N VAL A 128 -11.00 9.60 10.13
CA VAL A 128 -10.40 10.90 9.79
C VAL A 128 -10.03 10.97 8.30
N ILE A 129 -9.33 9.95 7.78
CA ILE A 129 -8.88 9.89 6.38
C ILE A 129 -10.08 9.93 5.44
N THR A 130 -11.10 9.11 5.70
CA THR A 130 -12.28 9.01 4.83
C THR A 130 -13.05 10.32 4.75
N ALA A 131 -13.28 10.98 5.89
CA ALA A 131 -13.98 12.27 5.94
C ALA A 131 -13.20 13.36 5.19
N LEU A 132 -11.88 13.46 5.41
CA LEU A 132 -11.03 14.41 4.68
C LEU A 132 -11.03 14.14 3.17
N LEU A 133 -10.98 12.88 2.74
CA LEU A 133 -11.01 12.52 1.32
C LEU A 133 -12.37 12.78 0.66
N ARG A 134 -13.48 12.78 1.42
CA ARG A 134 -14.80 13.24 0.96
C ARG A 134 -14.88 14.76 0.78
N GLY A 135 -13.84 15.50 1.19
CA GLY A 135 -13.77 16.95 1.10
C GLY A 135 -14.42 17.67 2.29
N GLU A 136 -14.67 16.95 3.39
CA GLU A 136 -15.26 17.48 4.61
C GLU A 136 -14.25 18.33 5.41
N LYS A 137 -14.77 19.25 6.22
CA LYS A 137 -14.01 19.92 7.28
C LYS A 137 -14.13 19.08 8.55
N VAL A 138 -13.01 18.55 9.03
CA VAL A 138 -12.99 17.51 10.06
C VAL A 138 -12.53 18.06 11.40
N SER A 139 -13.40 17.88 12.40
CA SER A 139 -13.06 17.93 13.83
C SER A 139 -13.26 16.53 14.41
N PHE A 140 -12.22 15.97 15.02
CA PHE A 140 -12.21 14.61 15.56
C PHE A 140 -11.48 14.59 16.90
N ALA A 141 -12.07 13.95 17.91
CA ALA A 141 -11.49 13.84 19.25
C ALA A 141 -11.60 12.39 19.74
N GLY A 142 -10.69 11.55 19.26
CA GLY A 142 -10.57 10.16 19.67
C GLY A 142 -9.55 9.96 20.79
N ARG A 143 -9.32 8.69 21.14
CA ARG A 143 -8.30 8.26 22.09
C ARG A 143 -6.90 8.42 21.52
N HIS A 144 -6.74 8.27 20.21
CA HIS A 144 -5.43 8.24 19.55
C HIS A 144 -5.16 9.47 18.70
N TYR A 145 -6.19 10.06 18.09
CA TYR A 145 -6.04 11.26 17.27
C TYR A 145 -6.96 12.39 17.72
N ARG A 146 -6.43 13.61 17.63
CA ARG A 146 -7.20 14.85 17.74
C ARG A 146 -6.93 15.70 16.51
N VAL A 147 -8.00 16.09 15.83
CA VAL A 147 -7.99 16.97 14.66
C VAL A 147 -9.02 18.06 14.91
N THR A 148 -8.70 19.32 14.58
CA THR A 148 -9.58 20.45 14.84
C THR A 148 -9.77 21.24 13.55
N GLU A 149 -11.01 21.30 13.07
CA GLU A 149 -11.46 22.16 11.98
C GLU A 149 -10.58 22.08 10.72
N HIS A 150 -10.07 20.90 10.38
CA HIS A 150 -9.07 20.72 9.33
C HIS A 150 -9.69 20.34 7.99
N THR A 151 -9.08 20.79 6.89
CA THR A 151 -9.38 20.38 5.51
C THR A 151 -8.09 20.04 4.80
N ILE A 152 -8.16 19.24 3.72
CA ILE A 152 -7.01 18.94 2.87
C ILE A 152 -7.16 19.57 1.48
N PHE A 153 -6.02 19.85 0.87
CA PHE A 153 -5.89 20.22 -0.54
C PHE A 153 -4.80 19.34 -1.19
N PRO A 154 -4.98 18.86 -2.43
CA PRO A 154 -6.18 19.01 -3.26
C PRO A 154 -7.34 18.16 -2.75
N ARG A 155 -8.54 18.36 -3.32
CA ARG A 155 -9.62 17.37 -3.20
C ARG A 155 -9.37 16.26 -4.22
N PRO A 156 -9.49 14.98 -3.86
CA PRO A 156 -9.31 13.90 -4.84
C PRO A 156 -10.36 14.01 -5.96
N PRO A 157 -10.04 13.64 -7.21
CA PRO A 157 -11.03 13.56 -8.29
C PRO A 157 -12.03 12.41 -8.10
N GLN A 158 -11.62 11.26 -7.51
CA GLN A 158 -12.54 10.13 -7.30
C GLN A 158 -13.68 10.49 -6.31
N ARG A 159 -14.87 9.95 -6.57
CA ARG A 159 -16.08 10.12 -5.73
C ARG A 159 -16.63 8.74 -5.31
N PRO A 160 -17.02 8.55 -4.04
CA PRO A 160 -16.98 9.53 -2.94
C PRO A 160 -15.56 9.85 -2.45
N HIS A 161 -14.61 8.94 -2.66
CA HIS A 161 -13.18 9.08 -2.39
C HIS A 161 -12.43 7.96 -3.16
N PRO A 162 -11.09 7.96 -3.21
CA PRO A 162 -10.35 6.78 -3.68
C PRO A 162 -10.77 5.53 -2.92
N PRO A 163 -10.89 4.36 -3.58
CA PRO A 163 -11.25 3.11 -2.90
C PRO A 163 -10.30 2.80 -1.75
N ILE A 164 -10.84 2.56 -0.57
CA ILE A 164 -10.08 2.21 0.63
C ILE A 164 -10.01 0.70 0.77
N LEU A 165 -8.79 0.17 0.82
CA LEU A 165 -8.51 -1.21 1.17
C LEU A 165 -8.08 -1.29 2.64
N ILE A 166 -8.66 -2.20 3.41
CA ILE A 166 -8.17 -2.54 4.76
C ILE A 166 -7.67 -3.98 4.74
N GLY A 167 -6.38 -4.15 5.04
CA GLY A 167 -5.67 -5.43 4.93
C GLY A 167 -5.31 -6.06 6.26
N GLY A 168 -5.63 -7.34 6.45
CA GLY A 168 -5.23 -8.12 7.61
C GLY A 168 -6.08 -9.38 7.81
N ASN A 169 -5.79 -10.14 8.86
CA ASN A 169 -6.43 -11.46 9.11
C ASN A 169 -7.13 -11.56 10.47
N ALA A 170 -6.91 -10.60 11.39
CA ALA A 170 -7.45 -10.67 12.73
C ALA A 170 -8.94 -10.27 12.76
N GLY A 171 -9.76 -10.97 13.55
CA GLY A 171 -11.21 -10.75 13.62
C GLY A 171 -11.59 -9.28 13.83
N ARG A 172 -10.96 -8.58 14.80
CA ARG A 172 -11.23 -7.16 15.06
C ARG A 172 -10.92 -6.26 13.86
N LEU A 173 -9.86 -6.56 13.10
CA LEU A 173 -9.49 -5.81 11.90
C LEU A 173 -10.46 -6.12 10.76
N LEU A 174 -10.86 -7.38 10.59
CA LEU A 174 -11.85 -7.77 9.58
C LEU A 174 -13.23 -7.18 9.87
N THR A 175 -13.61 -7.05 11.15
CA THR A 175 -14.82 -6.33 11.56
C THR A 175 -14.75 -4.86 11.15
N LEU A 176 -13.60 -4.18 11.38
CA LEU A 176 -13.39 -2.81 10.91
C LEU A 176 -13.47 -2.73 9.38
N ALA A 177 -12.78 -3.63 8.68
CA ALA A 177 -12.74 -3.66 7.22
C ALA A 177 -14.14 -3.87 6.61
N ALA A 178 -14.93 -4.79 7.14
CA ALA A 178 -16.30 -5.04 6.70
C ALA A 178 -17.22 -3.83 6.91
N LYS A 179 -16.96 -3.04 7.96
CA LYS A 179 -17.73 -1.81 8.28
C LYS A 179 -17.29 -0.59 7.49
N GLU A 180 -16.02 -0.45 7.12
CA GLU A 180 -15.51 0.82 6.61
C GLU A 180 -14.87 0.75 5.23
N ALA A 181 -14.34 -0.40 4.81
CA ALA A 181 -13.57 -0.50 3.58
C ALA A 181 -14.44 -0.68 2.33
N ASP A 182 -13.91 -0.27 1.18
CA ASP A 182 -14.40 -0.63 -0.15
C ASP A 182 -13.82 -1.98 -0.61
N ILE A 183 -12.62 -2.32 -0.12
CA ILE A 183 -11.90 -3.56 -0.41
C ILE A 183 -11.42 -4.20 0.90
N VAL A 184 -11.75 -5.46 1.14
CA VAL A 184 -11.29 -6.22 2.32
C VAL A 184 -10.18 -7.17 1.90
N GLY A 185 -8.95 -6.93 2.38
CA GLY A 185 -7.76 -7.69 2.00
C GLY A 185 -7.38 -8.77 3.01
N LEU A 186 -7.52 -10.04 2.63
CA LEU A 186 -6.97 -11.19 3.35
C LEU A 186 -5.49 -11.34 2.98
N THR A 187 -4.60 -11.00 3.91
CA THR A 187 -3.16 -10.94 3.65
C THR A 187 -2.44 -12.27 3.88
N GLY A 188 -3.08 -13.22 4.56
CA GLY A 188 -2.67 -14.62 4.69
C GLY A 188 -1.49 -14.93 5.62
N ILE A 189 -0.46 -14.09 5.66
CA ILE A 189 0.61 -14.22 6.67
C ILE A 189 0.23 -13.35 7.87
N ALA A 190 0.15 -13.98 9.04
CA ALA A 190 0.25 -13.32 10.32
C ALA A 190 1.67 -13.47 10.87
N PHE A 191 2.03 -12.60 11.80
CA PHE A 191 3.26 -12.74 12.56
C PHE A 191 2.89 -12.77 14.04
N ARG A 192 2.72 -13.99 14.58
CA ARG A 192 2.43 -14.17 16.01
C ARG A 192 3.72 -13.96 16.83
N ARG A 193 3.58 -13.73 18.14
CA ARG A 193 4.70 -13.57 19.09
C ARG A 193 5.75 -12.52 18.69
N GLY A 194 5.31 -11.35 18.23
CA GLY A 194 6.20 -10.21 18.04
C GLY A 194 7.02 -10.21 16.75
N GLY A 195 6.51 -10.77 15.65
CA GLY A 195 7.12 -10.55 14.33
C GLY A 195 8.15 -11.60 13.88
N ALA A 196 8.65 -12.44 14.78
CA ALA A 196 9.84 -13.26 14.51
C ALA A 196 9.59 -14.50 13.63
N GLN A 197 8.38 -15.07 13.64
CA GLN A 197 8.05 -16.26 12.86
C GLN A 197 6.76 -16.04 12.03
N PRO A 198 6.80 -16.30 10.71
CA PRO A 198 5.60 -16.31 9.88
C PRO A 198 4.61 -17.37 10.38
N ASP A 199 3.35 -16.98 10.50
CA ASP A 199 2.23 -17.85 10.82
C ASP A 199 1.21 -17.78 9.68
N VAL A 200 1.03 -18.90 8.99
CA VAL A 200 0.11 -19.04 7.85
C VAL A 200 -1.13 -19.85 8.21
N SER A 201 -1.36 -20.15 9.50
CA SER A 201 -2.52 -20.92 9.96
C SER A 201 -3.83 -20.24 9.57
N ASN A 202 -3.85 -18.91 9.56
CA ASN A 202 -4.98 -18.09 9.11
C ASN A 202 -5.30 -18.24 7.59
N PHE A 203 -4.55 -19.04 6.85
CA PHE A 203 -4.72 -19.29 5.42
C PHE A 203 -5.10 -20.73 5.08
N ARG A 204 -5.38 -21.57 6.08
CA ARG A 204 -6.06 -22.84 5.83
C ARG A 204 -7.44 -22.57 5.25
N ALA A 205 -7.95 -23.48 4.43
CA ALA A 205 -9.24 -23.31 3.77
C ALA A 205 -10.38 -22.97 4.76
N ALA A 206 -10.43 -23.67 5.90
CA ALA A 206 -11.43 -23.45 6.95
C ALA A 206 -11.27 -22.07 7.63
N ASP A 207 -10.05 -21.61 7.87
CA ASP A 207 -9.79 -20.29 8.46
C ASP A 207 -10.19 -19.16 7.49
N VAL A 208 -9.90 -19.30 6.20
CA VAL A 208 -10.36 -18.36 5.16
C VAL A 208 -11.89 -18.36 5.06
N ASP A 209 -12.54 -19.53 5.21
CA ASP A 209 -14.00 -19.63 5.22
C ASP A 209 -14.62 -18.94 6.44
N ALA A 210 -14.02 -19.13 7.62
CA ALA A 210 -14.44 -18.44 8.84
C ALA A 210 -14.26 -16.91 8.71
N GLN A 211 -13.15 -16.44 8.14
CA GLN A 211 -12.92 -15.02 7.85
C GLN A 211 -13.95 -14.47 6.85
N ALA A 212 -14.21 -15.18 5.75
CA ALA A 212 -15.19 -14.77 4.76
C ALA A 212 -16.61 -14.74 5.34
N LYS A 213 -16.96 -15.70 6.20
CA LYS A 213 -18.23 -15.72 6.94
C LYS A 213 -18.35 -14.50 7.85
N LEU A 214 -17.34 -14.22 8.67
CA LEU A 214 -17.31 -13.03 9.54
C LEU A 214 -17.50 -11.73 8.74
N ILE A 215 -16.81 -11.59 7.60
CA ILE A 215 -16.94 -10.41 6.75
C ILE A 215 -18.37 -10.26 6.24
N ARG A 216 -19.00 -11.34 5.76
CA ARG A 216 -20.39 -11.33 5.28
C ARG A 216 -21.37 -10.95 6.39
N GLU A 217 -21.22 -11.55 7.57
CA GLU A 217 -22.09 -11.29 8.72
C GLU A 217 -22.00 -9.84 9.19
N VAL A 218 -20.78 -9.30 9.32
CA VAL A 218 -20.57 -7.91 9.76
C VAL A 218 -20.98 -6.90 8.68
N ALA A 219 -20.72 -7.19 7.41
CA ALA A 219 -21.03 -6.27 6.32
C ALA A 219 -22.54 -6.16 6.06
N GLY A 220 -23.32 -7.22 6.33
CA GLY A 220 -24.73 -7.28 5.95
C GLY A 220 -24.91 -6.94 4.47
N ASP A 221 -25.86 -6.06 4.14
CA ASP A 221 -26.15 -5.64 2.77
C ASP A 221 -24.97 -4.95 2.06
N ARG A 222 -24.00 -4.39 2.81
CA ARG A 222 -22.80 -3.78 2.21
C ARG A 222 -21.92 -4.77 1.48
N ILE A 223 -22.05 -6.07 1.77
CA ILE A 223 -21.24 -7.11 1.10
C ILE A 223 -21.37 -7.03 -0.43
N GLU A 224 -22.50 -6.52 -0.93
CA GLU A 224 -22.73 -6.36 -2.36
C GLU A 224 -21.87 -5.27 -3.00
N ARG A 225 -21.31 -4.35 -2.21
CA ARG A 225 -20.46 -3.24 -2.67
C ARG A 225 -18.97 -3.49 -2.41
N ILE A 226 -18.67 -4.32 -1.41
CA ILE A 226 -17.31 -4.69 -1.00
C ILE A 226 -16.66 -5.61 -2.03
N GLU A 227 -15.42 -5.29 -2.40
CA GLU A 227 -14.54 -6.20 -3.12
C GLU A 227 -13.73 -7.04 -2.13
N LEU A 228 -13.72 -8.36 -2.27
CA LEU A 228 -12.83 -9.21 -1.49
C LEU A 228 -11.49 -9.34 -2.20
N ASN A 229 -10.40 -9.13 -1.47
CA ASN A 229 -9.04 -9.31 -1.97
C ASN A 229 -8.34 -10.43 -1.20
N ALA A 230 -7.62 -11.27 -1.92
CA ALA A 230 -6.72 -12.26 -1.35
C ALA A 230 -5.29 -11.99 -1.83
N LEU A 231 -4.36 -11.89 -0.88
CA LEU A 231 -2.93 -11.86 -1.17
C LEU A 231 -2.41 -13.28 -1.35
N VAL A 232 -2.01 -13.63 -2.57
CA VAL A 232 -1.36 -14.91 -2.87
C VAL A 232 0.12 -14.77 -2.56
N GLN A 233 0.58 -15.42 -1.50
CA GLN A 233 1.95 -15.27 -1.00
C GLN A 233 3.02 -15.89 -1.91
N ARG A 234 2.63 -16.88 -2.72
CA ARG A 234 3.55 -17.56 -3.63
C ARG A 234 2.82 -18.05 -4.87
N VAL A 235 3.46 -17.85 -6.01
CA VAL A 235 3.02 -18.38 -7.31
C VAL A 235 4.14 -19.27 -7.86
N VAL A 236 3.78 -20.48 -8.25
CA VAL A 236 4.70 -21.43 -8.90
C VAL A 236 4.15 -21.70 -10.29
N VAL A 237 4.93 -21.41 -11.31
CA VAL A 237 4.61 -21.79 -12.69
C VAL A 237 5.12 -23.21 -12.89
N THR A 238 4.20 -24.14 -13.14
CA THR A 238 4.46 -25.58 -13.20
C THR A 238 3.44 -26.24 -14.11
N ASP A 239 3.84 -27.34 -14.75
CA ASP A 239 2.92 -28.24 -15.46
C ASP A 239 2.35 -29.32 -14.53
N ASP A 240 2.95 -29.49 -13.33
CA ASP A 240 2.49 -30.41 -12.28
C ASP A 240 2.12 -29.61 -11.03
N ARG A 241 0.82 -29.35 -10.89
CA ARG A 241 0.26 -28.62 -9.75
C ARG A 241 0.31 -29.41 -8.44
N SER A 242 0.22 -30.74 -8.50
CA SER A 242 0.18 -31.58 -7.30
C SER A 242 1.55 -31.62 -6.65
N HIS A 243 2.59 -31.88 -7.45
CA HIS A 243 3.97 -31.86 -6.98
C HIS A 243 4.37 -30.47 -6.44
N ALA A 244 3.98 -29.39 -7.13
CA ALA A 244 4.25 -28.04 -6.64
C ALA A 244 3.52 -27.74 -5.33
N ALA A 245 2.26 -28.17 -5.18
CA ALA A 245 1.50 -28.00 -3.95
C ALA A 245 2.10 -28.80 -2.78
N GLU A 246 2.53 -30.04 -3.01
CA GLU A 246 3.24 -30.85 -2.02
C GLU A 246 4.58 -30.22 -1.61
N GLY A 247 5.36 -29.72 -2.58
CA GLY A 247 6.60 -29.01 -2.32
C GLY A 247 6.39 -27.74 -1.48
N LEU A 248 5.29 -27.01 -1.70
CA LEU A 248 4.91 -25.88 -0.86
C LEU A 248 4.46 -26.32 0.54
N ALA A 249 3.65 -27.37 0.65
CA ALA A 249 3.20 -27.91 1.93
C ALA A 249 4.36 -28.42 2.80
N GLY A 250 5.40 -28.98 2.18
CA GLY A 250 6.64 -29.35 2.88
C GLY A 250 7.39 -28.16 3.48
N GLN A 251 7.25 -26.96 2.92
CA GLN A 251 7.85 -25.73 3.44
C GLN A 251 6.93 -25.00 4.42
N TRP A 252 5.62 -25.04 4.18
CA TRP A 252 4.58 -24.42 4.99
C TRP A 252 3.73 -25.50 5.63
N THR A 253 4.29 -26.15 6.64
CA THR A 253 3.73 -27.33 7.32
C THR A 253 2.36 -27.12 7.96
N GLN A 254 1.89 -25.87 8.04
CA GLN A 254 0.56 -25.51 8.54
C GLN A 254 -0.53 -25.66 7.47
N LEU A 255 -0.18 -25.85 6.19
CA LEU A 255 -1.09 -25.98 5.06
C LEU A 255 -1.07 -27.41 4.49
N SER A 256 -2.15 -27.79 3.79
CA SER A 256 -2.23 -29.03 3.04
C SER A 256 -2.31 -28.78 1.53
N ALA A 257 -1.92 -29.79 0.74
CA ALA A 257 -2.02 -29.76 -0.73
C ALA A 257 -3.43 -30.08 -1.27
N SER A 258 -4.44 -30.20 -0.40
CA SER A 258 -5.80 -30.54 -0.81
C SER A 258 -6.41 -29.41 -1.64
N PRO A 259 -7.07 -29.71 -2.77
CA PRO A 259 -7.70 -28.68 -3.60
C PRO A 259 -8.78 -27.95 -2.81
N ALA A 260 -8.76 -26.61 -2.86
CA ALA A 260 -9.83 -25.80 -2.29
C ALA A 260 -11.12 -26.04 -3.11
N PRO A 261 -12.30 -26.09 -2.44
CA PRO A 261 -13.57 -26.17 -3.15
C PRO A 261 -13.75 -24.96 -4.08
N ASP A 262 -14.46 -25.13 -5.20
CA ASP A 262 -14.74 -24.07 -6.19
C ASP A 262 -15.44 -22.87 -5.52
N ARG A 263 -14.80 -21.69 -5.56
CA ARG A 263 -15.29 -20.47 -4.88
C ARG A 263 -15.66 -19.42 -5.92
N GLY A 264 -16.90 -18.92 -5.81
CA GLY A 264 -17.52 -18.00 -6.77
C GLY A 264 -16.78 -16.68 -7.06
N ARG A 265 -17.26 -15.99 -8.09
CA ARG A 265 -16.55 -15.01 -8.96
C ARG A 265 -16.48 -13.56 -8.45
N ARG A 266 -16.09 -13.29 -7.19
CA ARG A 266 -15.97 -11.89 -6.67
C ARG A 266 -14.70 -11.61 -5.86
N TRP A 267 -13.58 -12.12 -6.34
CA TRP A 267 -12.28 -11.93 -5.70
C TRP A 267 -11.35 -11.09 -6.57
N ARG A 268 -10.48 -10.32 -5.91
CA ARG A 268 -9.24 -9.84 -6.49
C ARG A 268 -8.09 -10.64 -5.91
N VAL A 269 -7.16 -11.06 -6.76
CA VAL A 269 -5.93 -11.72 -6.35
C VAL A 269 -4.74 -10.79 -6.50
N SER A 270 -4.03 -10.52 -5.40
CA SER A 270 -2.78 -9.76 -5.40
C SER A 270 -1.58 -10.70 -5.37
N ILE A 271 -0.62 -10.51 -6.26
CA ILE A 271 0.56 -11.40 -6.41
C ILE A 271 1.84 -10.61 -6.15
N PRO A 272 2.68 -10.98 -5.18
CA PRO A 272 4.04 -10.47 -5.04
C PRO A 272 4.87 -10.82 -6.26
N LEU A 273 5.49 -9.82 -6.89
CA LEU A 273 6.50 -10.06 -7.91
C LEU A 273 7.88 -10.08 -7.23
N ASP A 274 8.36 -11.27 -6.91
CA ASP A 274 9.75 -11.45 -6.54
C ASP A 274 10.59 -11.52 -7.82
N ALA A 275 11.65 -10.71 -7.92
CA ALA A 275 12.58 -10.73 -9.05
C ALA A 275 13.48 -11.99 -9.10
N ARG A 276 13.21 -13.02 -8.27
CA ARG A 276 13.99 -14.25 -8.24
C ARG A 276 13.42 -15.25 -9.25
N ARG A 277 14.09 -15.37 -10.40
CA ARG A 277 13.97 -16.59 -11.23
C ARG A 277 14.56 -17.76 -10.44
N SER A 278 13.73 -18.50 -9.71
CA SER A 278 14.11 -19.88 -9.39
C SER A 278 13.94 -20.69 -10.67
N ARG A 279 15.04 -20.89 -11.41
CA ARG A 279 15.08 -21.98 -12.40
C ARG A 279 15.03 -23.28 -11.59
N SER A 280 13.98 -24.09 -11.75
CA SER A 280 14.12 -25.51 -11.45
C SER A 280 15.22 -26.09 -12.34
N PRO A 281 16.00 -27.09 -11.87
CA PRO A 281 16.95 -27.77 -12.72
C PRO A 281 16.20 -28.38 -13.91
N ALA A 282 16.68 -28.07 -15.11
CA ALA A 282 16.06 -28.51 -16.35
C ALA A 282 15.96 -30.04 -16.39
N ALA A 283 14.76 -30.58 -16.56
CA ALA A 283 14.58 -31.93 -17.07
C ALA A 283 15.02 -31.95 -18.56
N PRO A 284 15.65 -33.03 -19.04
CA PRO A 284 16.30 -33.04 -20.33
C PRO A 284 15.28 -32.91 -21.46
N ALA A 285 15.62 -32.06 -22.42
CA ALA A 285 14.87 -31.87 -23.65
C ALA A 285 14.68 -33.21 -24.36
N SER A 286 13.45 -33.72 -24.38
CA SER A 286 13.07 -34.74 -25.36
C SER A 286 11.61 -34.57 -25.82
N ARG A 287 11.52 -34.13 -27.07
CA ARG A 287 10.59 -34.60 -28.10
C ARG A 287 9.12 -34.14 -28.07
N ARG A 288 8.84 -33.42 -29.17
CA ARG A 288 7.64 -33.45 -30.03
C ARG A 288 6.41 -32.73 -29.46
N ALA A 289 6.26 -31.49 -29.91
CA ALA A 289 4.97 -30.84 -30.04
C ALA A 289 4.05 -31.72 -30.88
N CYS A 290 3.08 -32.37 -30.23
CA CYS A 290 1.94 -32.98 -30.88
C CYS A 290 0.72 -32.12 -30.50
N CYS A 291 0.37 -31.19 -31.39
CA CYS A 291 -0.91 -30.49 -31.32
C CYS A 291 -2.02 -31.52 -31.60
N LEU A 292 -2.78 -31.84 -30.57
CA LEU A 292 -4.04 -32.57 -30.69
C LEU A 292 -5.10 -31.83 -29.89
N TRP A 293 -5.70 -30.82 -30.53
CA TRP A 293 -7.07 -30.46 -30.22
C TRP A 293 -7.93 -30.88 -31.40
N ARG A 294 -8.57 -32.05 -31.21
CA ARG A 294 -9.56 -32.63 -32.10
C ARG A 294 -10.91 -32.18 -31.56
N THR A 295 -11.46 -31.09 -32.08
CA THR A 295 -12.90 -30.81 -31.96
C THR A 295 -13.60 -31.46 -33.14
N SER A 296 -14.30 -32.54 -32.84
CA SER A 296 -15.23 -33.20 -33.74
C SER A 296 -16.53 -32.40 -33.82
N ARG A 297 -16.83 -31.82 -34.98
CA ARG A 297 -18.04 -32.05 -35.80
C ARG A 297 -18.25 -30.93 -36.83
N LYS A 298 -18.30 -31.37 -38.09
CA LYS A 298 -18.93 -30.78 -39.29
C LYS A 298 -18.40 -29.40 -39.75
N CYS A 299 -17.59 -29.43 -40.81
CA CYS A 299 -17.92 -28.75 -42.06
C CYS A 299 -17.13 -29.35 -43.23
N ALA A 300 -17.78 -29.36 -44.39
CA ALA A 300 -17.50 -30.19 -45.54
C ALA A 300 -16.24 -29.80 -46.32
N TRP A 301 -15.77 -30.77 -47.09
CA TRP A 301 -14.68 -30.70 -48.05
C TRP A 301 -14.93 -29.65 -49.13
N GLY A 302 -13.88 -28.89 -49.46
CA GLY A 302 -13.75 -28.08 -50.67
C GLY A 302 -12.28 -28.01 -51.05
N THR A 303 -11.86 -28.92 -51.92
CA THR A 303 -10.53 -28.94 -52.56
C THR A 303 -10.44 -27.82 -53.60
N GLY A 304 -9.40 -27.00 -53.53
CA GLY A 304 -9.12 -25.97 -54.54
C GLY A 304 -7.68 -25.47 -54.45
N THR A 305 -6.93 -25.76 -55.51
CA THR A 305 -5.49 -25.64 -55.75
C THR A 305 -4.95 -24.21 -55.95
N THR A 306 -3.61 -24.07 -55.77
CA THR A 306 -2.68 -23.05 -56.33
C THR A 306 -2.88 -21.60 -55.82
N ASN A 307 -1.88 -20.75 -55.58
CA ASN A 307 -0.66 -20.51 -56.35
C ASN A 307 0.37 -19.71 -55.52
N SER A 308 1.64 -19.84 -55.90
CA SER A 308 2.83 -19.14 -55.37
C SER A 308 3.08 -17.77 -55.99
N ALA A 309 3.45 -16.77 -55.18
CA ALA A 309 4.33 -15.61 -55.48
C ALA A 309 4.47 -14.82 -54.17
N GLY A 310 5.62 -14.44 -53.61
CA GLY A 310 6.89 -14.04 -54.20
C GLY A 310 7.10 -12.55 -53.89
N CYS A 311 7.96 -12.20 -52.93
CA CYS A 311 8.77 -10.97 -53.03
C CYS A 311 9.96 -10.96 -52.05
N ARG A 312 11.12 -10.62 -52.61
CA ARG A 312 12.46 -10.74 -52.02
C ARG A 312 12.84 -9.46 -51.26
N ARG A 313 13.78 -9.67 -50.34
CA ARG A 313 14.65 -8.69 -49.70
C ARG A 313 15.53 -7.97 -50.73
N THR A 314 15.81 -6.69 -50.47
CA THR A 314 17.01 -6.00 -50.97
C THR A 314 17.78 -5.44 -49.78
N ALA A 315 19.04 -5.83 -49.68
CA ALA A 315 20.06 -5.22 -48.85
C ALA A 315 21.05 -4.51 -49.78
N SER A 316 21.54 -3.33 -49.40
CA SER A 316 22.77 -2.77 -49.95
C SER A 316 23.61 -2.20 -48.82
N ARG A 317 24.75 -2.84 -48.57
CA ARG A 317 25.92 -2.28 -47.88
C ARG A 317 26.70 -1.43 -48.88
N SER A 318 27.30 -0.34 -48.43
CA SER A 318 28.67 0.00 -48.82
C SER A 318 29.38 0.78 -47.71
N SER A 319 30.52 0.22 -47.33
CA SER A 319 31.52 0.64 -46.37
C SER A 319 32.34 1.86 -46.78
N ARG A 320 32.89 2.59 -45.80
CA ARG A 320 34.32 2.98 -45.76
C ARG A 320 34.73 3.33 -44.32
N ALA A 321 35.92 2.85 -43.96
CA ALA A 321 36.60 3.02 -42.68
C ALA A 321 37.97 3.67 -42.89
N ARG A 322 38.46 4.44 -41.89
CA ARG A 322 39.88 4.64 -41.46
C ARG A 322 39.90 5.68 -40.33
N SER A 323 40.21 5.26 -39.09
CA SER A 323 41.51 5.29 -38.36
C SER A 323 41.73 6.60 -37.59
N MET A 324 41.57 6.62 -36.26
CA MET A 324 42.60 6.44 -35.21
C MET A 324 43.61 7.60 -35.07
N SER A 325 43.56 8.30 -33.94
CA SER A 325 44.74 8.78 -33.17
C SER A 325 44.31 9.36 -31.81
N THR A 326 45.24 9.32 -30.87
CA THR A 326 45.15 9.35 -29.41
C THR A 326 45.58 10.68 -28.78
N ALA A 327 45.20 10.85 -27.50
CA ALA A 327 46.01 11.35 -26.36
C ALA A 327 45.76 12.77 -25.79
N ASN A 328 45.64 12.76 -24.45
CA ASN A 328 46.10 13.71 -23.42
C ASN A 328 45.31 15.00 -23.11
N GLY A 329 44.97 15.17 -21.81
CA GLY A 329 44.29 16.31 -21.17
C GLY A 329 45.22 17.53 -20.91
N PRO A 330 45.12 18.30 -19.80
CA PRO A 330 44.09 18.43 -18.77
C PRO A 330 43.46 19.86 -18.69
N GLU A 331 42.59 20.06 -17.70
CA GLU A 331 41.93 21.30 -17.25
C GLU A 331 42.88 22.51 -17.08
N PRO A 332 42.35 23.76 -17.11
CA PRO A 332 42.13 24.45 -15.82
C PRO A 332 40.91 25.39 -15.72
N ARG A 333 40.39 25.45 -14.48
CA ARG A 333 39.81 26.58 -13.71
C ARG A 333 39.58 27.92 -14.45
N SER A 334 38.39 28.53 -14.29
CA SER A 334 38.11 29.49 -13.19
C SER A 334 36.85 30.37 -13.43
N THR A 335 36.25 30.77 -12.30
CA THR A 335 35.55 32.06 -12.03
C THR A 335 34.18 32.37 -12.66
N SER A 336 33.16 32.19 -11.81
CA SER A 336 32.13 33.17 -11.39
C SER A 336 31.53 34.15 -12.43
N ARG A 337 30.19 34.13 -12.53
CA ARG A 337 29.39 35.37 -12.40
C ARG A 337 27.96 35.02 -11.97
N VAL A 338 27.59 35.54 -10.81
CA VAL A 338 26.21 35.75 -10.37
C VAL A 338 25.63 36.90 -11.18
N CYS A 339 24.41 36.75 -11.67
CA CYS A 339 23.52 37.89 -11.91
C CYS A 339 22.08 37.41 -11.72
N GLY A 340 21.42 37.93 -10.69
CA GLY A 340 20.00 37.70 -10.45
C GLY A 340 19.13 38.61 -11.30
N ALA A 341 17.90 38.17 -11.56
CA ALA A 341 16.69 39.01 -11.51
C ALA A 341 15.46 38.12 -11.73
N CYS A 342 14.65 37.99 -10.68
CA CYS A 342 13.26 37.59 -10.80
C CYS A 342 12.47 38.68 -11.55
N THR A 343 11.66 38.31 -12.52
CA THR A 343 10.47 39.08 -12.87
C THR A 343 9.28 38.13 -13.05
N HIS A 344 8.16 38.57 -12.47
CA HIS A 344 6.87 37.91 -12.42
C HIS A 344 6.28 37.62 -13.80
N TRP A 345 5.54 36.52 -13.89
CA TRP A 345 4.58 36.28 -14.95
C TRP A 345 3.23 35.93 -14.31
N SER A 346 2.25 36.79 -14.50
CA SER A 346 0.83 36.51 -14.27
C SER A 346 0.04 36.87 -15.53
N PRO A 347 -1.08 36.17 -15.80
CA PRO A 347 -1.62 36.01 -17.13
C PRO A 347 -2.65 37.09 -17.49
N SER A 348 -2.73 37.42 -18.79
CA SER A 348 -3.78 38.24 -19.37
C SER A 348 -5.06 37.43 -19.58
N SER A 349 -6.16 37.95 -19.04
CA SER A 349 -7.54 37.56 -19.27
C SER A 349 -8.09 38.18 -20.56
N SER A 350 -9.13 37.56 -21.11
CA SER A 350 -10.17 38.26 -21.87
C SER A 350 -11.54 37.91 -21.29
N SER A 351 -12.25 38.99 -20.95
CA SER A 351 -13.59 39.16 -20.39
C SER A 351 -14.70 38.70 -21.36
N VAL A 352 -15.97 38.49 -20.96
CA VAL A 352 -17.06 39.46 -20.63
C VAL A 352 -18.20 38.65 -19.93
N GLY A 353 -18.99 39.11 -18.97
CA GLY A 353 -19.13 40.40 -18.27
C GLY A 353 -20.31 40.40 -17.25
N ALA A 354 -20.26 41.38 -16.33
CA ALA A 354 -21.30 42.06 -15.52
C ALA A 354 -22.29 41.23 -14.64
N ALA A 355 -22.68 41.59 -13.41
CA ALA A 355 -22.78 42.87 -12.69
C ALA A 355 -22.67 42.61 -11.17
N ALA A 356 -21.81 43.30 -10.39
CA ALA A 356 -22.03 44.55 -9.65
C ALA A 356 -22.99 44.49 -8.44
N SER A 357 -22.43 44.53 -7.22
CA SER A 357 -22.79 45.52 -6.19
C SER A 357 -21.67 45.64 -5.15
N ARG A 358 -21.39 46.88 -4.76
CA ARG A 358 -20.34 47.32 -3.84
C ARG A 358 -20.94 47.53 -2.45
N THR A 359 -20.16 47.28 -1.40
CA THR A 359 -20.02 48.20 -0.25
C THR A 359 -18.68 47.95 0.44
N ASN A 360 -18.16 49.02 1.02
CA ASN A 360 -16.78 49.29 1.37
C ASN A 360 -16.74 49.67 2.85
N THR A 361 -15.91 49.03 3.68
CA THR A 361 -15.47 49.63 4.96
C THR A 361 -14.11 49.07 5.38
N ALA A 362 -13.14 49.98 5.55
CA ALA A 362 -11.80 49.73 6.07
C ALA A 362 -11.77 49.98 7.60
N VAL A 363 -10.98 49.20 8.36
CA VAL A 363 -10.46 49.60 9.69
C VAL A 363 -9.05 49.05 9.92
N ARG A 364 -8.22 49.92 10.50
CA ARG A 364 -6.77 49.89 10.82
C ARG A 364 -6.33 48.84 11.86
N ALA A 365 -5.00 48.64 11.92
CA ALA A 365 -4.25 47.75 12.80
C ALA A 365 -3.65 48.39 14.08
N ALA A 366 -3.25 47.49 15.00
CA ALA A 366 -2.23 47.55 16.08
C ALA A 366 -2.69 47.92 17.53
N PRO A 367 -1.95 47.57 18.63
CA PRO A 367 -0.85 46.59 18.84
C PRO A 367 -0.97 45.69 20.12
N SER A 368 0.02 44.81 20.33
CA SER A 368 0.28 43.90 21.49
C SER A 368 0.70 44.60 22.81
N PRO A 369 0.80 43.84 23.94
CA PRO A 369 1.78 44.15 24.98
C PRO A 369 2.63 42.95 25.49
N THR A 370 3.76 43.33 26.10
CA THR A 370 4.91 42.55 26.60
C THR A 370 4.91 42.26 28.12
N HIS A 371 5.89 41.46 28.56
CA HIS A 371 6.21 40.80 29.85
C HIS A 371 6.37 41.59 31.19
N ALA A 372 6.02 40.89 32.30
CA ALA A 372 6.68 40.65 33.63
C ALA A 372 6.90 41.80 34.66
N PRO A 373 7.29 41.59 35.96
CA PRO A 373 7.53 40.37 36.80
C PRO A 373 6.85 40.35 38.22
N GLY A 374 7.10 39.30 39.06
CA GLY A 374 6.49 39.01 40.39
C GLY A 374 7.10 39.69 41.64
N PRO A 375 6.71 39.29 42.89
CA PRO A 375 7.67 38.63 43.82
C PRO A 375 7.05 37.59 44.80
N SER A 376 7.91 37.10 45.71
CA SER A 376 7.89 35.85 46.48
C SER A 376 7.51 35.91 47.99
N ALA A 377 7.06 34.76 48.52
CA ALA A 377 7.46 34.08 49.78
C ALA A 377 6.83 34.39 51.18
N ARG A 378 6.55 33.24 51.87
CA ARG A 378 6.44 32.93 53.34
C ARG A 378 5.20 33.47 54.09
N SER A 379 4.59 32.80 55.08
CA SER A 379 4.92 31.68 55.98
C SER A 379 3.65 31.12 56.70
N THR A 380 3.73 29.88 57.17
CA THR A 380 2.78 29.11 58.04
C THR A 380 2.53 29.71 59.44
N PRO A 381 1.53 29.22 60.23
CA PRO A 381 1.84 28.21 61.27
C PRO A 381 0.74 27.15 61.61
N ARG A 382 1.26 25.95 61.97
CA ARG A 382 0.95 24.98 63.05
C ARG A 382 -0.48 24.60 63.49
N GLY A 383 -0.64 23.29 63.73
CA GLY A 383 -1.58 22.67 64.68
C GLY A 383 -1.38 21.14 64.75
N ASP A 384 -0.73 20.66 65.82
CA ASP A 384 -0.41 19.26 66.16
C ASP A 384 -1.62 18.42 66.59
N HIS A 385 -1.55 17.07 66.46
CA HIS A 385 -1.82 16.12 67.55
C HIS A 385 -1.42 14.66 67.20
N SER A 386 -0.30 14.24 67.80
CA SER A 386 0.01 12.98 68.52
C SER A 386 -0.80 11.67 68.30
N GLY A 387 -0.07 10.55 68.17
CA GLY A 387 -0.53 9.21 68.60
C GLY A 387 0.31 8.05 68.06
N ALA A 388 1.29 7.59 68.83
CA ALA A 388 2.11 6.38 68.58
C ALA A 388 1.57 5.17 69.37
N MET A 389 1.72 3.94 68.85
CA MET A 389 2.08 2.75 69.64
C MET A 389 2.41 1.52 68.78
N ASP A 390 3.38 0.76 69.31
CA ASP A 390 4.08 -0.43 68.83
C ASP A 390 3.24 -1.69 68.57
N CYS A 391 3.81 -2.64 67.80
CA CYS A 391 4.10 -3.99 68.33
C CYS A 391 5.03 -4.81 67.42
N ALA A 392 6.02 -5.45 68.05
CA ALA A 392 6.98 -6.37 67.47
C ALA A 392 6.80 -7.80 68.02
N ARG A 393 6.97 -8.79 67.12
CA ARG A 393 7.54 -10.16 67.26
C ARG A 393 6.94 -11.21 68.22
N GLY A 394 6.77 -12.43 67.68
CA GLY A 394 7.05 -13.69 68.37
C GLY A 394 6.40 -14.99 67.86
N SER A 395 7.12 -15.75 66.99
CA SER A 395 7.39 -17.22 67.03
C SER A 395 6.23 -18.25 66.94
N THR A 396 6.27 -19.44 66.31
CA THR A 396 7.27 -20.35 65.67
C THR A 396 6.50 -21.53 65.04
N GLY A 397 7.03 -22.20 64.00
CA GLY A 397 6.57 -23.55 63.59
C GLY A 397 6.98 -24.02 62.17
N VAL A 398 7.89 -24.99 62.11
CA VAL A 398 8.62 -25.65 60.99
C VAL A 398 7.68 -26.62 60.20
N ALA A 399 7.81 -27.03 58.92
CA ALA A 399 8.94 -27.70 58.23
C ALA A 399 8.74 -27.90 56.70
N SER A 400 9.83 -27.69 55.96
CA SER A 400 10.40 -28.39 54.76
C SER A 400 9.56 -29.06 53.65
N GLY A 401 9.91 -28.72 52.40
CA GLY A 401 9.95 -29.66 51.27
C GLY A 401 9.77 -29.09 49.86
N ALA A 402 10.79 -28.43 49.28
CA ALA A 402 11.02 -28.29 47.83
C ALA A 402 12.46 -27.83 47.56
#